data_AF-A0A4W5NXG3-F1
#
_entry.id   AF-A0A4W5NXG3-F1
#
_cell.length_a   1.000
_cell.length_b   1.000
_cell.length_c   1.000
_cell.angle_alpha   90.00
_cell.angle_beta   90.00
_cell.angle_gamma   90.00
#
_symmetry.space_group_name_H-M   'P 1'
#
loop_
_entity.id
_entity.type
_entity.pdbx_description
1 polymer ?
#
loop_
_entity_poly.entity_id
_entity_poly.type
_entity_poly.pdbx_seq_one_letter_code
_entity_poly.pdbx_strand_id
1 'polypeptide(L)'
;MTGTEFGRITFVFETICSADCELYFMMDVNRKSTTVVESWGGSKERQSYTHIMTRNASISYTWAFQRTNQAQDVRRYISDVVILYSVSVTNVQDGVASACRACALLSQSSQRSGSSSCIPCPAGFYIDRDTNRCQECPPNTYLSGHHTYGEDACLPCGPGSKSNKEHSRCYSDCSFSHTENNRTLTFDLSSLSAVASLTIGPSFTSKGTKYLHVFNVSLCGHQGKMAAVCTDNVTDIANKDMGSDSTQFVNSVDSFICQSTIIPADGRGFRMALASQSISLADTFLGATVDSDLDGINARPELFSDNSKGIPDINFFYRSTQATGSCQRGRSAVMTIRCNPEKTDRGQLTVPSACPAGTCDGCTFHFLWESGSACPRCTQDDYHQIEGACKGGVQETLSVWNEPKLCIKGMSLPAKSSAPCEAIALWLKVGVGGGAFLAVLLVSLTCYFWKKNKRLEYKYSRLVMSANKECELPVADSCALAEGEEPEDDVVYSHKPSLLGKLRAIANKQREGDSSESVQLKSSQSERWVWG
;
A
#
# COMPACT_ATOMS: atom_id res chain seq x y z
N MET A 1 67.41 -9.00 -31.85
CA MET A 1 67.31 -10.07 -30.84
C MET A 1 65.91 -10.65 -30.93
N THR A 2 65.76 -11.93 -31.24
CA THR A 2 64.46 -12.62 -31.24
C THR A 2 64.08 -12.96 -29.79
N GLY A 3 63.09 -12.28 -29.23
CA GLY A 3 62.52 -12.67 -27.94
C GLY A 3 61.90 -14.06 -28.02
N THR A 4 62.01 -14.85 -26.96
CA THR A 4 61.42 -16.20 -26.91
C THR A 4 59.89 -16.11 -26.97
N GLU A 5 59.31 -16.73 -27.99
CA GLU A 5 57.87 -16.88 -28.13
C GLU A 5 57.37 -17.94 -27.15
N PHE A 6 56.58 -17.51 -26.16
CA PHE A 6 55.91 -18.39 -25.21
C PHE A 6 54.51 -18.79 -25.64
N GLY A 7 53.92 -18.06 -26.60
CA GLY A 7 52.63 -18.37 -27.19
C GLY A 7 52.16 -17.30 -28.15
N ARG A 8 51.08 -17.59 -28.88
CA ARG A 8 50.57 -16.72 -29.93
C ARG A 8 49.06 -16.83 -30.00
N ILE A 9 48.40 -15.70 -30.20
CA ILE A 9 46.97 -15.62 -30.51
C ILE A 9 46.79 -14.97 -31.87
N THR A 10 46.02 -15.63 -32.74
CA THR A 10 45.64 -15.14 -34.06
C THR A 10 44.13 -15.17 -34.16
N PHE A 11 43.50 -14.08 -34.58
CA PHE A 11 42.07 -14.05 -34.84
C PHE A 11 41.73 -13.34 -36.16
N VAL A 12 40.66 -13.80 -36.80
CA VAL A 12 40.13 -13.25 -38.05
C VAL A 12 38.83 -12.56 -37.74
N PHE A 13 38.71 -11.28 -38.08
CA PHE A 13 37.54 -10.47 -37.74
C PHE A 13 37.16 -9.49 -38.86
N GLU A 14 35.92 -9.01 -38.77
CA GLU A 14 35.33 -7.96 -39.60
C GLU A 14 34.50 -7.05 -38.68
N THR A 15 34.48 -5.74 -38.93
CA THR A 15 33.58 -4.80 -38.25
C THR A 15 32.66 -4.14 -39.27
N ILE A 16 31.36 -4.19 -39.00
CA ILE A 16 30.31 -3.59 -39.83
C ILE A 16 29.63 -2.55 -38.97
N CYS A 17 29.79 -1.27 -39.33
CA CYS A 17 29.32 -0.14 -38.53
C CYS A 17 28.65 0.94 -39.39
N SER A 18 27.68 1.61 -38.78
CA SER A 18 26.97 2.80 -39.25
C SER A 18 27.33 4.06 -38.46
N ALA A 19 27.98 3.91 -37.30
CA ALA A 19 28.43 4.99 -36.42
C ALA A 19 29.94 4.90 -36.08
N ASP A 20 30.37 5.70 -35.11
CA ASP A 20 31.71 5.78 -34.53
C ASP A 20 32.04 4.56 -33.63
N CYS A 21 31.92 3.35 -34.18
CA CYS A 21 32.23 2.12 -33.47
C CYS A 21 33.74 1.96 -33.24
N GLU A 22 34.13 1.27 -32.17
CA GLU A 22 35.51 0.86 -31.90
C GLU A 22 35.55 -0.59 -31.39
N LEU A 23 36.44 -1.39 -31.97
CA LEU A 23 36.83 -2.70 -31.45
C LEU A 23 38.16 -2.56 -30.70
N TYR A 24 38.19 -2.99 -29.44
CA TYR A 24 39.41 -3.09 -28.64
C TYR A 24 39.82 -4.55 -28.46
N PHE A 25 41.08 -4.86 -28.72
CA PHE A 25 41.70 -6.11 -28.27
C PHE A 25 42.54 -5.81 -27.03
N MET A 26 42.24 -6.47 -25.92
CA MET A 26 42.87 -6.26 -24.62
C MET A 26 43.45 -7.55 -24.07
N MET A 27 44.46 -7.41 -23.20
CA MET A 27 45.00 -8.50 -22.41
C MET A 27 45.11 -8.11 -20.94
N ASP A 28 44.87 -9.05 -20.03
CA ASP A 28 45.19 -8.93 -18.60
C ASP A 28 46.19 -10.03 -18.22
N VAL A 29 47.28 -9.65 -17.57
CA VAL A 29 48.39 -10.53 -17.18
C VAL A 29 48.33 -10.79 -15.68
N ASN A 30 48.16 -12.05 -15.31
CA ASN A 30 48.07 -12.54 -13.93
C ASN A 30 46.93 -11.90 -13.10
N ARG A 31 45.85 -11.44 -13.75
CA ARG A 31 44.65 -10.82 -13.12
C ARG A 31 44.97 -9.55 -12.31
N LYS A 32 45.72 -8.62 -12.91
CA LYS A 32 46.26 -7.44 -12.23
C LYS A 32 46.23 -6.14 -13.04
N SER A 33 46.18 -6.21 -14.37
CA SER A 33 46.22 -5.01 -15.21
C SER A 33 45.74 -5.33 -16.62
N THR A 34 44.51 -4.91 -16.94
CA THR A 34 44.01 -4.91 -18.32
C THR A 34 44.71 -3.81 -19.11
N THR A 35 45.37 -4.17 -20.21
CA THR A 35 45.97 -3.25 -21.17
C THR A 35 45.35 -3.43 -22.55
N VAL A 36 44.98 -2.33 -23.21
CA VAL A 36 44.66 -2.35 -24.65
C VAL A 36 45.94 -2.69 -25.41
N VAL A 37 45.84 -3.69 -26.28
CA VAL A 37 46.91 -4.16 -27.16
C VAL A 37 46.81 -3.47 -28.52
N GLU A 38 45.58 -3.35 -29.02
CA GLU A 38 45.28 -2.80 -30.35
C GLU A 38 43.82 -2.30 -30.37
N SER A 39 43.49 -1.35 -31.24
CA SER A 39 42.11 -0.94 -31.50
C SER A 39 41.83 -0.67 -32.99
N TRP A 40 40.57 -0.81 -33.38
CA TRP A 40 40.10 -0.57 -34.75
C TRP A 40 38.80 0.24 -34.73
N GLY A 41 38.87 1.51 -35.14
CA GLY A 41 37.72 2.39 -35.28
C GLY A 41 37.02 2.27 -36.63
N GLY A 42 35.69 2.28 -36.63
CA GLY A 42 34.81 2.17 -37.80
C GLY A 42 34.80 0.79 -38.45
N SER A 43 34.12 0.70 -39.60
CA SER A 43 34.06 -0.53 -40.40
C SER A 43 35.44 -0.96 -40.90
N LYS A 44 35.67 -2.28 -40.93
CA LYS A 44 36.89 -2.93 -41.40
C LYS A 44 36.51 -4.21 -42.12
N GLU A 45 36.99 -4.36 -43.36
CA GLU A 45 36.91 -5.61 -44.11
C GLU A 45 37.60 -6.76 -43.35
N ARG A 46 37.24 -7.99 -43.72
CA ARG A 46 37.70 -9.22 -43.05
C ARG A 46 39.23 -9.36 -43.08
N GLN A 47 39.86 -9.16 -41.93
CA GLN A 47 41.31 -9.16 -41.74
C GLN A 47 41.75 -10.11 -40.61
N SER A 48 43.04 -10.44 -40.57
CA SER A 48 43.65 -11.26 -39.52
C SER A 48 44.62 -10.43 -38.67
N TYR A 49 44.43 -10.47 -37.34
CA TYR A 49 45.39 -9.92 -36.38
C TYR A 49 46.13 -11.06 -35.69
N THR A 50 47.41 -10.85 -35.33
CA THR A 50 48.23 -11.82 -34.61
C THR A 50 49.09 -11.12 -33.57
N HIS A 51 49.04 -11.61 -32.33
CA HIS A 51 49.79 -11.10 -31.20
C HIS A 51 50.63 -12.22 -30.56
N ILE A 52 51.87 -11.88 -30.17
CA ILE A 52 52.89 -12.85 -29.73
C ILE A 52 53.29 -12.58 -28.28
N MET A 53 53.21 -13.59 -27.43
CA MET A 53 53.64 -13.52 -26.03
C MET A 53 55.15 -13.74 -25.90
N THR A 54 55.81 -12.73 -25.34
CA THR A 54 57.25 -12.73 -25.03
C THR A 54 57.56 -13.02 -23.56
N ARG A 55 56.54 -13.42 -22.78
CA ARG A 55 56.65 -13.77 -21.34
C ARG A 55 55.80 -15.00 -21.04
N ASN A 56 56.30 -15.89 -20.17
CA ASN A 56 55.51 -16.95 -19.57
C ASN A 56 54.66 -16.36 -18.43
N ALA A 57 53.33 -16.34 -18.59
CA ALA A 57 52.38 -15.84 -17.61
C ALA A 57 50.96 -16.38 -17.88
N SER A 58 50.08 -16.30 -16.89
CA SER A 58 48.64 -16.52 -17.12
C SER A 58 48.03 -15.26 -17.74
N ILE A 59 47.43 -15.37 -18.92
CA ILE A 59 46.86 -14.23 -19.66
C ILE A 59 45.37 -14.48 -19.93
N SER A 60 44.56 -13.45 -19.76
CA SER A 60 43.19 -13.39 -20.29
C SER A 60 43.16 -12.44 -21.48
N TYR A 61 42.63 -12.90 -22.62
CA TYR A 61 42.38 -12.06 -23.79
C TYR A 61 40.90 -11.65 -23.84
N THR A 62 40.65 -10.38 -24.10
CA THR A 62 39.29 -9.80 -24.11
C THR A 62 39.11 -8.93 -25.34
N TRP A 63 38.07 -9.22 -26.13
CA TRP A 63 37.58 -8.32 -27.17
C TRP A 63 36.42 -7.51 -26.58
N ALA A 64 36.48 -6.18 -26.68
CA ALA A 64 35.36 -5.31 -26.35
C ALA A 64 34.97 -4.52 -27.60
N PHE A 65 33.69 -4.56 -27.97
CA PHE A 65 33.17 -3.82 -29.11
C PHE A 65 32.18 -2.76 -28.62
N GLN A 66 32.52 -1.52 -28.88
CA GLN A 66 31.75 -0.34 -28.54
C GLN A 66 31.11 0.20 -29.83
N ARG A 67 29.80 0.45 -29.80
CA ARG A 67 29.03 0.86 -30.99
C ARG A 67 29.12 2.34 -31.33
N THR A 68 29.43 3.16 -30.33
CA THR A 68 29.58 4.62 -30.43
C THR A 68 30.27 5.13 -29.16
N ASN A 69 30.99 6.25 -29.23
CA ASN A 69 31.49 6.97 -28.07
C ASN A 69 30.43 7.88 -27.42
N GLN A 70 29.22 7.96 -27.99
CA GLN A 70 28.12 8.73 -27.42
C GLN A 70 27.25 7.90 -26.46
N ALA A 71 27.22 8.29 -25.18
CA ALA A 71 26.25 7.76 -24.23
C ALA A 71 24.82 8.19 -24.62
N GLN A 72 23.98 7.22 -24.99
CA GLN A 72 22.56 7.45 -25.33
C GLN A 72 21.69 6.36 -24.71
N ASP A 73 20.60 6.76 -24.03
CA ASP A 73 19.72 5.86 -23.24
C ASP A 73 18.77 4.99 -24.10
N VAL A 74 19.10 4.80 -25.38
CA VAL A 74 18.30 4.05 -26.38
C VAL A 74 19.24 3.15 -27.17
N ARG A 75 18.86 1.89 -27.38
CA ARG A 75 19.59 0.94 -28.24
C ARG A 75 19.52 1.35 -29.73
N ARG A 76 20.29 2.36 -30.12
CA ARG A 76 20.62 2.68 -31.52
C ARG A 76 21.77 1.79 -31.99
N TYR A 77 22.00 1.77 -33.31
CA TYR A 77 23.12 1.04 -33.93
C TYR A 77 23.16 -0.47 -33.59
N ILE A 78 22.00 -1.12 -33.39
CA ILE A 78 21.91 -2.57 -33.13
C ILE A 78 22.49 -3.39 -34.31
N SER A 79 22.41 -2.83 -35.52
CA SER A 79 23.07 -3.28 -36.74
C SER A 79 24.58 -3.37 -36.65
N ASP A 80 25.21 -2.57 -35.79
CA ASP A 80 26.65 -2.45 -35.72
C ASP A 80 27.20 -3.64 -34.95
N VAL A 81 28.12 -4.37 -35.58
CA VAL A 81 28.60 -5.68 -35.13
C VAL A 81 30.08 -5.89 -35.44
N VAL A 82 30.74 -6.65 -34.57
CA VAL A 82 31.99 -7.35 -34.89
C VAL A 82 31.68 -8.82 -35.15
N ILE A 83 32.28 -9.38 -36.20
CA ILE A 83 32.18 -10.81 -36.51
C ILE A 83 33.58 -11.42 -36.32
N LEU A 84 33.72 -12.32 -35.34
CA LEU A 84 34.94 -13.11 -35.12
C LEU A 84 34.79 -14.46 -35.84
N TYR A 85 35.46 -14.62 -36.98
CA TYR A 85 35.37 -15.83 -37.82
C TYR A 85 36.16 -17.01 -37.27
N SER A 86 37.26 -16.74 -36.58
CA SER A 86 38.12 -17.76 -35.97
C SER A 86 39.03 -17.12 -34.94
N VAL A 87 39.22 -17.80 -33.80
CA VAL A 87 40.27 -17.49 -32.82
C VAL A 87 41.13 -18.74 -32.67
N SER A 88 42.44 -18.58 -32.82
CA SER A 88 43.44 -19.63 -32.66
C SER A 88 44.45 -19.19 -31.61
N VAL A 89 44.74 -20.07 -30.65
CA VAL A 89 45.76 -19.85 -29.61
C VAL A 89 46.72 -21.03 -29.65
N THR A 90 48.02 -20.77 -29.77
CA THR A 90 49.05 -21.80 -29.89
C THR A 90 50.08 -21.71 -28.77
N ASN A 91 50.73 -22.85 -28.49
CA ASN A 91 51.67 -23.05 -27.37
C ASN A 91 51.05 -22.88 -25.96
N VAL A 92 49.74 -23.14 -25.84
CA VAL A 92 49.06 -23.29 -24.54
C VAL A 92 49.50 -24.59 -23.86
N GLN A 93 49.66 -24.54 -22.53
CA GLN A 93 50.10 -25.69 -21.72
C GLN A 93 49.02 -26.79 -21.60
N ASP A 94 47.76 -26.37 -21.48
CA ASP A 94 46.55 -27.21 -21.51
C ASP A 94 45.41 -26.40 -22.15
N GLY A 95 44.44 -27.05 -22.79
CA GLY A 95 43.25 -26.36 -23.31
C GLY A 95 42.28 -27.20 -24.12
N VAL A 96 41.00 -27.15 -23.72
CA VAL A 96 39.84 -27.58 -24.52
C VAL A 96 38.83 -26.42 -24.48
N ALA A 97 38.06 -26.21 -25.55
CA ALA A 97 36.96 -25.25 -25.54
C ALA A 97 35.91 -25.66 -24.50
N SER A 98 35.70 -24.83 -23.47
CA SER A 98 34.97 -25.23 -22.25
C SER A 98 33.49 -25.50 -22.48
N ALA A 99 32.80 -24.61 -23.19
CA ALA A 99 31.47 -24.81 -23.76
C ALA A 99 31.16 -23.71 -24.79
N CYS A 100 30.44 -24.05 -25.86
CA CYS A 100 29.70 -23.07 -26.64
C CYS A 100 28.34 -22.85 -25.97
N ARG A 101 27.98 -21.60 -25.66
CA ARG A 101 26.61 -21.26 -25.25
C ARG A 101 25.70 -21.31 -26.48
N ALA A 102 24.55 -21.95 -26.35
CA ALA A 102 23.54 -21.93 -27.40
C ALA A 102 22.89 -20.54 -27.50
N CYS A 103 22.29 -20.26 -28.65
CA CYS A 103 21.79 -18.94 -29.04
C CYS A 103 20.40 -19.07 -29.67
N ALA A 104 19.61 -17.98 -29.69
CA ALA A 104 18.31 -18.02 -30.34
C ALA A 104 18.46 -18.26 -31.85
N LEU A 105 17.71 -19.25 -32.35
CA LEU A 105 17.72 -19.65 -33.76
C LEU A 105 16.48 -19.12 -34.49
N LEU A 106 16.66 -18.79 -35.78
CA LEU A 106 15.56 -18.44 -36.66
C LEU A 106 14.62 -19.63 -36.90
N SER A 107 13.32 -19.35 -36.94
CA SER A 107 12.30 -20.35 -37.32
C SER A 107 12.54 -20.84 -38.75
N GLN A 108 12.51 -22.17 -38.96
CA GLN A 108 12.75 -22.80 -40.27
C GLN A 108 11.79 -22.35 -41.39
N SER A 109 10.72 -21.63 -41.03
CA SER A 109 9.71 -21.08 -41.92
C SER A 109 10.18 -19.91 -42.81
N SER A 110 11.31 -19.24 -42.51
CA SER A 110 11.66 -17.96 -43.17
C SER A 110 12.95 -17.94 -43.99
N GLN A 111 13.67 -19.05 -44.17
CA GLN A 111 14.85 -19.06 -45.05
C GLN A 111 15.10 -20.43 -45.72
N ARG A 112 15.25 -20.39 -47.05
CA ARG A 112 15.92 -21.47 -47.80
C ARG A 112 17.39 -21.50 -47.41
N SER A 113 17.97 -22.70 -47.37
CA SER A 113 19.42 -22.95 -47.25
C SER A 113 20.08 -22.69 -45.87
N GLY A 114 19.68 -23.46 -44.86
CA GLY A 114 20.62 -24.24 -44.04
C GLY A 114 21.59 -23.55 -43.05
N SER A 115 21.70 -22.22 -43.01
CA SER A 115 22.56 -21.51 -42.05
C SER A 115 21.81 -21.12 -40.78
N SER A 116 21.98 -21.89 -39.71
CA SER A 116 21.44 -21.59 -38.37
C SER A 116 22.20 -20.44 -37.69
N SER A 117 22.06 -19.22 -38.21
CA SER A 117 22.70 -18.04 -37.64
C SER A 117 22.04 -17.63 -36.31
N CYS A 118 22.88 -17.31 -35.32
CA CYS A 118 22.43 -16.77 -34.04
C CYS A 118 21.79 -15.39 -34.24
N ILE A 119 20.58 -15.18 -33.72
CA ILE A 119 19.95 -13.86 -33.64
C ILE A 119 19.91 -13.34 -32.19
N PRO A 120 20.06 -12.03 -31.97
CA PRO A 120 19.76 -11.44 -30.67
C PRO A 120 18.24 -11.44 -30.44
N CYS A 121 17.79 -11.81 -29.23
CA CYS A 121 16.38 -11.68 -28.88
C CYS A 121 15.96 -10.19 -28.80
N PRO A 122 14.69 -9.88 -29.15
CA PRO A 122 14.13 -8.54 -28.94
C PRO A 122 14.13 -8.18 -27.45
N ALA A 123 14.02 -6.88 -27.14
CA ALA A 123 13.88 -6.41 -25.77
C ALA A 123 12.59 -6.98 -25.15
N GLY A 124 12.67 -7.47 -23.92
CA GLY A 124 11.58 -8.17 -23.24
C GLY A 124 11.66 -9.70 -23.30
N PHE A 125 12.60 -10.28 -24.06
CA PHE A 125 12.64 -11.71 -24.33
C PHE A 125 13.94 -12.39 -23.86
N TYR A 126 13.81 -13.58 -23.26
CA TYR A 126 14.90 -14.48 -22.92
C TYR A 126 15.00 -15.63 -23.93
N ILE A 127 16.15 -16.31 -23.99
CA ILE A 127 16.35 -17.52 -24.79
C ILE A 127 15.90 -18.72 -23.95
N ASP A 128 14.84 -19.40 -24.37
CA ASP A 128 14.42 -20.65 -23.74
C ASP A 128 15.48 -21.76 -23.88
N ARG A 129 15.63 -22.57 -22.82
CA ARG A 129 16.73 -23.53 -22.68
C ARG A 129 16.58 -24.75 -23.59
N ASP A 130 15.36 -25.21 -23.79
CA ASP A 130 15.06 -26.47 -24.48
C ASP A 130 14.83 -26.23 -25.98
N THR A 131 14.10 -25.16 -26.35
CA THR A 131 13.75 -24.85 -27.73
C THR A 131 14.76 -23.94 -28.44
N ASN A 132 15.62 -23.22 -27.70
CA ASN A 132 16.52 -22.19 -28.25
C ASN A 132 15.78 -21.11 -29.05
N ARG A 133 14.62 -20.66 -28.52
CA ARG A 133 13.78 -19.60 -29.09
C ARG A 133 13.66 -18.44 -28.11
N CYS A 134 13.38 -17.26 -28.63
CA CYS A 134 13.06 -16.09 -27.79
C CYS A 134 11.65 -16.23 -27.23
N GLN A 135 11.51 -16.22 -25.91
CA GLN A 135 10.24 -16.21 -25.17
C GLN A 135 10.12 -14.93 -24.33
N GLU A 136 8.91 -14.38 -24.23
CA GLU A 136 8.64 -13.14 -23.51
C GLU A 136 8.78 -13.36 -21.99
N CYS A 137 9.39 -12.42 -21.28
CA CYS A 137 9.52 -12.48 -19.83
C CYS A 137 8.13 -12.37 -19.13
N PRO A 138 7.93 -13.03 -17.98
CA PRO A 138 6.70 -12.87 -17.19
C PRO A 138 6.43 -11.41 -16.79
N PRO A 139 5.17 -10.96 -16.65
CA PRO A 139 4.85 -9.59 -16.26
C PRO A 139 5.44 -9.23 -14.87
N ASN A 140 5.82 -7.96 -14.70
CA ASN A 140 6.50 -7.44 -13.51
C ASN A 140 7.90 -8.04 -13.25
N THR A 141 8.62 -8.39 -14.33
CA THR A 141 10.03 -8.79 -14.29
C THR A 141 10.90 -7.86 -15.15
N TYR A 142 12.21 -7.88 -14.95
CA TYR A 142 13.19 -7.20 -15.79
C TYR A 142 14.37 -8.12 -16.16
N LEU A 143 14.94 -7.93 -17.35
CA LEU A 143 16.04 -8.72 -17.85
C LEU A 143 17.38 -8.32 -17.21
N SER A 144 18.07 -9.30 -16.64
CA SER A 144 19.45 -9.15 -16.19
C SER A 144 20.39 -8.99 -17.40
N GLY A 145 21.12 -7.88 -17.48
CA GLY A 145 22.04 -7.60 -18.60
C GLY A 145 23.18 -8.62 -18.78
N HIS A 146 23.42 -9.50 -17.80
CA HIS A 146 24.45 -10.54 -17.84
C HIS A 146 23.92 -11.95 -18.18
N HIS A 147 22.61 -12.16 -18.14
CA HIS A 147 21.98 -13.47 -18.31
C HIS A 147 20.76 -13.36 -19.23
N THR A 148 20.79 -14.05 -20.37
CA THR A 148 19.73 -14.04 -21.39
C THR A 148 19.18 -15.43 -21.68
N TYR A 149 19.44 -16.43 -20.83
CA TYR A 149 19.19 -17.85 -21.12
C TYR A 149 18.48 -18.55 -19.97
N GLY A 150 17.27 -19.05 -20.23
CA GLY A 150 16.30 -19.49 -19.23
C GLY A 150 15.49 -18.35 -18.61
N GLU A 151 14.38 -18.71 -17.95
CA GLU A 151 13.48 -17.78 -17.25
C GLU A 151 14.20 -17.06 -16.09
N ASP A 152 15.29 -17.62 -15.57
CA ASP A 152 16.20 -17.01 -14.60
C ASP A 152 16.93 -15.75 -15.13
N ALA A 153 16.79 -15.43 -16.41
CA ALA A 153 17.13 -14.12 -16.97
C ALA A 153 16.17 -12.99 -16.53
N CYS A 154 14.90 -13.32 -16.25
CA CYS A 154 13.81 -12.40 -15.95
C CYS A 154 13.65 -12.24 -14.42
N LEU A 155 14.42 -11.31 -13.82
CA LEU A 155 14.37 -11.05 -12.38
C LEU A 155 13.07 -10.35 -11.99
N PRO A 156 12.41 -10.70 -10.88
CA PRO A 156 11.20 -10.01 -10.43
C PRO A 156 11.51 -8.55 -10.06
N CYS A 157 10.62 -7.63 -10.46
CA CYS A 157 10.58 -6.29 -9.91
C CYS A 157 10.08 -6.33 -8.44
N GLY A 158 10.49 -5.37 -7.61
CA GLY A 158 10.13 -5.35 -6.19
C GLY A 158 8.66 -4.98 -5.89
N PRO A 159 8.27 -4.88 -4.61
CA PRO A 159 6.88 -4.62 -4.21
C PRO A 159 6.34 -3.31 -4.82
N GLY A 160 5.03 -3.26 -5.07
CA GLY A 160 4.35 -2.05 -5.56
C GLY A 160 4.83 -1.54 -6.93
N SER A 161 5.52 -2.35 -7.73
CA SER A 161 6.14 -1.95 -9.00
C SER A 161 5.67 -2.78 -10.19
N LYS A 162 5.91 -2.27 -11.40
CA LYS A 162 5.56 -2.89 -12.68
C LYS A 162 6.72 -2.79 -13.67
N SER A 163 6.82 -3.75 -14.59
CA SER A 163 7.81 -3.72 -15.67
C SER A 163 7.34 -2.84 -16.83
N ASN A 164 8.27 -2.18 -17.52
CA ASN A 164 7.98 -1.57 -18.82
C ASN A 164 7.85 -2.65 -19.92
N LYS A 165 7.31 -2.29 -21.10
CA LYS A 165 7.08 -3.22 -22.22
C LYS A 165 8.33 -3.93 -22.76
N GLU A 166 9.51 -3.41 -22.44
CA GLU A 166 10.80 -3.97 -22.85
C GLU A 166 11.43 -4.85 -21.76
N HIS A 167 10.78 -4.98 -20.60
CA HIS A 167 11.30 -5.58 -19.37
C HIS A 167 12.74 -5.11 -19.09
N SER A 168 13.00 -3.82 -19.30
CA SER A 168 14.31 -3.19 -19.16
C SER A 168 14.41 -2.31 -17.90
N ARG A 169 13.28 -1.84 -17.36
CA ARG A 169 13.19 -1.07 -16.11
C ARG A 169 11.89 -1.37 -15.35
N CYS A 170 11.99 -1.43 -14.02
CA CYS A 170 10.86 -1.44 -13.10
C CYS A 170 10.46 -0.01 -12.72
N TYR A 171 9.16 0.26 -12.55
CA TYR A 171 8.64 1.59 -12.19
C TYR A 171 7.30 1.49 -11.43
N SER A 172 6.89 2.56 -10.74
CA SER A 172 5.52 2.69 -10.22
C SER A 172 4.62 3.42 -11.21
N ASP A 173 3.40 2.92 -11.42
CA ASP A 173 2.38 3.54 -12.27
C ASP A 173 1.47 4.53 -11.52
N CYS A 174 1.90 4.98 -10.33
CA CYS A 174 1.14 5.83 -9.41
C CYS A 174 -0.10 5.16 -8.76
N SER A 175 -0.30 3.85 -8.95
CA SER A 175 -1.24 3.07 -8.13
C SER A 175 -0.50 2.31 -7.04
N PHE A 176 -1.09 2.24 -5.84
CA PHE A 176 -0.61 1.37 -4.77
C PHE A 176 -1.79 0.77 -4.03
N SER A 177 -1.64 -0.46 -3.54
CA SER A 177 -2.68 -1.18 -2.80
C SER A 177 -2.06 -2.02 -1.70
N HIS A 178 -2.58 -1.89 -0.48
CA HIS A 178 -2.13 -2.65 0.68
C HIS A 178 -3.34 -3.27 1.40
N THR A 179 -3.19 -4.50 1.87
CA THR A 179 -4.23 -5.27 2.55
C THR A 179 -3.84 -5.51 4.00
N GLU A 180 -4.52 -4.85 4.93
CA GLU A 180 -4.24 -4.94 6.36
C GLU A 180 -5.54 -5.30 7.10
N ASN A 181 -5.51 -6.28 8.00
CA ASN A 181 -6.67 -6.68 8.81
C ASN A 181 -7.98 -6.92 7.99
N ASN A 182 -7.85 -7.58 6.84
CA ASN A 182 -8.90 -7.80 5.81
C ASN A 182 -9.46 -6.53 5.12
N ARG A 183 -8.95 -5.33 5.42
CA ARG A 183 -9.31 -4.08 4.75
C ARG A 183 -8.29 -3.78 3.64
N THR A 184 -8.77 -3.52 2.43
CA THR A 184 -7.94 -3.18 1.27
C THR A 184 -7.87 -1.66 1.10
N LEU A 185 -6.74 -1.07 1.45
CA LEU A 185 -6.45 0.34 1.17
C LEU A 185 -5.95 0.47 -0.27
N THR A 186 -6.58 1.34 -1.06
CA THR A 186 -6.17 1.63 -2.44
C THR A 186 -5.85 3.11 -2.61
N PHE A 187 -4.67 3.42 -3.12
CA PHE A 187 -4.09 4.76 -3.19
C PHE A 187 -3.92 5.18 -4.65
N ASP A 188 -4.21 6.46 -4.92
CA ASP A 188 -4.21 7.05 -6.26
C ASP A 188 -3.28 8.26 -6.27
N LEU A 189 -1.98 7.96 -6.42
CA LEU A 189 -0.88 8.92 -6.35
C LEU A 189 -0.68 9.67 -7.67
N SER A 190 -1.65 9.60 -8.61
CA SER A 190 -1.56 10.24 -9.93
C SER A 190 -1.32 11.75 -9.84
N SER A 191 -1.84 12.41 -8.81
CA SER A 191 -1.59 13.82 -8.48
C SER A 191 -0.11 14.15 -8.15
N LEU A 192 0.70 13.14 -7.81
CA LEU A 192 2.12 13.23 -7.46
C LEU A 192 3.05 12.74 -8.60
N SER A 193 2.51 12.44 -9.77
CA SER A 193 3.29 12.02 -10.96
C SER A 193 4.18 13.14 -11.53
N ALA A 194 3.75 14.40 -11.39
CA ALA A 194 4.50 15.56 -11.88
C ALA A 194 5.74 15.83 -11.02
N VAL A 195 6.84 16.24 -11.67
CA VAL A 195 8.09 16.59 -11.00
C VAL A 195 7.86 17.66 -9.93
N ALA A 196 8.24 17.35 -8.70
CA ALA A 196 8.29 18.30 -7.59
C ALA A 196 9.74 18.76 -7.37
N SER A 197 9.90 20.00 -6.89
CA SER A 197 11.22 20.54 -6.52
C SER A 197 11.24 21.00 -5.06
N LEU A 198 12.33 20.70 -4.37
CA LEU A 198 12.60 21.12 -2.99
C LEU A 198 13.91 21.89 -2.94
N THR A 199 13.83 23.16 -2.57
CA THR A 199 15.00 23.99 -2.26
C THR A 199 15.29 23.94 -0.76
N ILE A 200 16.42 23.35 -0.37
CA ILE A 200 16.91 23.37 1.00
C ILE A 200 17.49 24.77 1.32
N GLY A 201 17.37 25.18 2.59
CA GLY A 201 17.79 26.50 3.08
C GLY A 201 19.28 26.82 2.83
N PRO A 202 19.65 28.11 2.86
CA PRO A 202 20.98 28.56 2.48
C PRO A 202 22.06 28.03 3.42
N SER A 203 23.00 27.29 2.85
CA SER A 203 24.25 26.86 3.48
C SER A 203 25.39 27.76 3.02
N PHE A 204 26.52 27.73 3.74
CA PHE A 204 27.66 28.62 3.47
C PHE A 204 28.96 27.83 3.41
N THR A 205 29.83 28.18 2.46
CA THR A 205 31.20 27.62 2.40
C THR A 205 32.06 28.18 3.53
N SER A 206 33.24 27.60 3.77
CA SER A 206 34.27 28.17 4.66
C SER A 206 34.82 29.54 4.21
N LYS A 207 34.41 30.03 3.03
CA LYS A 207 34.67 31.39 2.53
C LYS A 207 33.47 32.33 2.67
N GLY A 208 32.38 31.89 3.29
CA GLY A 208 31.14 32.65 3.42
C GLY A 208 30.29 32.71 2.14
N THR A 209 30.63 31.93 1.11
CA THR A 209 29.83 31.87 -0.14
C THR A 209 28.52 31.14 0.14
N LYS A 210 27.40 31.81 -0.07
CA LYS A 210 26.05 31.25 0.04
C LYS A 210 25.81 30.23 -1.08
N TYR A 211 25.21 29.09 -0.76
CA TYR A 211 24.67 28.14 -1.72
C TYR A 211 23.38 27.50 -1.20
N LEU A 212 22.59 26.93 -2.10
CA LEU A 212 21.38 26.16 -1.80
C LEU A 212 21.47 24.81 -2.52
N HIS A 213 20.89 23.76 -1.95
CA HIS A 213 20.65 22.52 -2.70
C HIS A 213 19.21 22.50 -3.20
N VAL A 214 19.04 22.22 -4.49
CA VAL A 214 17.72 21.98 -5.09
C VAL A 214 17.65 20.52 -5.49
N PHE A 215 16.61 19.84 -5.01
CA PHE A 215 16.30 18.47 -5.34
C PHE A 215 15.10 18.47 -6.29
N ASN A 216 15.24 17.82 -7.44
CA ASN A 216 14.10 17.53 -8.32
C ASN A 216 13.71 16.06 -8.12
N VAL A 217 12.42 15.80 -7.96
CA VAL A 217 11.88 14.47 -7.65
C VAL A 217 10.72 14.12 -8.57
N SER A 218 10.76 12.91 -9.14
CA SER A 218 9.67 12.28 -9.88
C SER A 218 9.36 10.92 -9.26
N LEU A 219 8.12 10.74 -8.79
CA LEU A 219 7.73 9.55 -8.03
C LEU A 219 7.43 8.35 -8.94
N CYS A 220 6.62 8.58 -9.97
CA CYS A 220 5.91 7.54 -10.72
C CYS A 220 5.38 8.07 -12.07
N GLY A 221 4.80 7.20 -12.90
CA GLY A 221 3.96 7.59 -14.05
C GLY A 221 4.65 7.69 -15.42
N HIS A 222 5.98 7.60 -15.50
CA HIS A 222 6.76 7.82 -16.74
C HIS A 222 7.20 6.54 -17.49
N GLN A 223 6.56 5.38 -17.26
CA GLN A 223 6.87 4.09 -17.90
C GLN A 223 8.35 3.63 -17.76
N GLY A 224 8.98 3.94 -16.62
CA GLY A 224 10.40 3.67 -16.37
C GLY A 224 11.37 4.66 -17.00
N LYS A 225 10.88 5.72 -17.65
CA LYS A 225 11.72 6.89 -17.96
C LYS A 225 11.88 7.75 -16.71
N MET A 226 13.09 8.25 -16.54
CA MET A 226 13.42 9.28 -15.56
C MET A 226 12.79 10.61 -15.99
N ALA A 227 12.39 11.45 -15.02
CA ALA A 227 11.74 12.73 -15.29
C ALA A 227 12.27 13.89 -14.43
N ALA A 228 12.98 13.60 -13.33
CA ALA A 228 13.74 14.61 -12.60
C ALA A 228 15.06 14.88 -13.33
N VAL A 229 15.15 16.06 -13.95
CA VAL A 229 16.34 16.53 -14.67
C VAL A 229 17.07 17.58 -13.81
N CYS A 230 18.38 17.45 -13.67
CA CYS A 230 19.24 18.42 -13.00
C CYS A 230 20.37 18.87 -13.95
N THR A 231 20.53 20.18 -14.15
CA THR A 231 21.41 20.74 -15.20
C THR A 231 22.47 21.67 -14.63
N ASP A 232 23.74 21.43 -14.96
CA ASP A 232 24.81 22.38 -14.66
C ASP A 232 24.81 23.55 -15.66
N ASN A 233 24.94 24.77 -15.13
CA ASN A 233 24.99 26.04 -15.86
C ASN A 233 26.33 26.77 -15.63
N VAL A 234 27.39 26.01 -15.32
CA VAL A 234 28.77 26.50 -15.34
C VAL A 234 29.30 26.24 -16.73
N THR A 235 29.46 27.31 -17.53
CA THR A 235 30.19 27.21 -18.81
C THR A 235 31.63 26.84 -18.51
N ASP A 236 32.09 25.68 -18.98
CA ASP A 236 33.47 25.25 -18.79
C ASP A 236 34.41 26.19 -19.58
N ILE A 237 35.25 26.93 -18.86
CA ILE A 237 36.10 27.98 -19.42
C ILE A 237 37.35 27.35 -20.10
N ALA A 238 37.63 26.07 -19.87
CA ALA A 238 38.83 25.40 -20.36
C ALA A 238 38.93 25.31 -21.90
N ASN A 239 37.82 25.11 -22.62
CA ASN A 239 37.82 24.83 -24.05
C ASN A 239 37.42 26.04 -24.91
N LYS A 240 38.19 27.14 -24.81
CA LYS A 240 37.96 28.35 -25.64
C LYS A 240 39.06 28.66 -26.68
N ASP A 241 39.96 27.70 -26.92
CA ASP A 241 41.01 27.77 -27.95
C ASP A 241 40.99 26.53 -28.88
N MET A 242 39.81 26.21 -29.44
CA MET A 242 39.67 25.37 -30.64
C MET A 242 38.45 25.82 -31.46
N GLY A 243 38.38 25.37 -32.72
CA GLY A 243 37.46 25.90 -33.73
C GLY A 243 35.96 25.67 -33.49
N SER A 244 35.15 26.26 -34.37
CA SER A 244 33.69 26.21 -34.39
C SER A 244 33.10 24.80 -34.43
N ASP A 245 31.81 24.71 -34.07
CA ASP A 245 30.93 23.54 -34.17
C ASP A 245 31.13 22.40 -33.14
N SER A 246 31.49 22.76 -31.90
CA SER A 246 31.12 21.96 -30.73
C SER A 246 29.77 22.42 -30.16
N THR A 247 28.83 21.49 -30.02
CA THR A 247 27.58 21.74 -29.27
C THR A 247 27.91 21.99 -27.80
N GLN A 248 27.19 22.92 -27.16
CA GLN A 248 27.41 23.20 -25.73
C GLN A 248 27.11 21.95 -24.89
N PHE A 249 28.15 21.38 -24.27
CA PHE A 249 28.02 20.29 -23.31
C PHE A 249 27.37 20.79 -22.02
N VAL A 250 26.05 20.93 -22.03
CA VAL A 250 25.24 21.09 -20.82
C VAL A 250 25.22 19.75 -20.11
N ASN A 251 25.95 19.63 -19.00
CA ASN A 251 25.93 18.43 -18.18
C ASN A 251 24.58 18.32 -17.46
N SER A 252 23.64 17.61 -18.08
CA SER A 252 22.33 17.26 -17.52
C SER A 252 22.31 15.82 -16.99
N VAL A 253 21.75 15.63 -15.80
CA VAL A 253 21.54 14.34 -15.16
C VAL A 253 20.04 14.06 -15.05
N ASP A 254 19.60 13.01 -15.72
CA ASP A 254 18.22 12.50 -15.67
C ASP A 254 18.13 11.38 -14.62
N SER A 255 17.13 11.44 -13.74
CA SER A 255 16.97 10.46 -12.64
C SER A 255 15.50 10.38 -12.15
N PHE A 256 15.24 9.55 -11.13
CA PHE A 256 14.04 9.69 -10.30
C PHE A 256 14.19 10.82 -9.27
N ILE A 257 15.37 10.95 -8.65
CA ILE A 257 15.75 12.01 -7.71
C ILE A 257 17.18 12.46 -8.02
N CYS A 258 17.34 13.74 -8.35
CA CYS A 258 18.64 14.39 -8.52
C CYS A 258 18.75 15.64 -7.64
N GLN A 259 19.99 16.07 -7.43
CA GLN A 259 20.37 17.24 -6.65
C GLN A 259 21.27 18.14 -7.50
N SER A 260 21.03 19.46 -7.50
CA SER A 260 21.98 20.47 -7.98
C SER A 260 22.35 21.43 -6.85
N THR A 261 23.58 21.94 -6.84
CA THR A 261 24.01 23.03 -5.96
C THR A 261 23.86 24.37 -6.70
N ILE A 262 23.04 25.27 -6.17
CA ILE A 262 22.81 26.61 -6.74
C ILE A 262 23.53 27.67 -5.90
N ILE A 263 24.44 28.40 -6.53
CA ILE A 263 25.04 29.63 -5.99
C ILE A 263 24.20 30.81 -6.51
N PRO A 264 23.53 31.60 -5.64
CA PRO A 264 22.66 32.69 -6.07
C PRO A 264 23.46 33.88 -6.61
N ALA A 265 22.78 34.72 -7.41
CA ALA A 265 23.35 35.94 -7.99
C ALA A 265 23.47 37.07 -6.96
N ASP A 266 24.45 36.98 -6.05
CA ASP A 266 24.85 38.13 -5.24
C ASP A 266 25.56 39.15 -6.15
N GLY A 267 24.87 40.24 -6.48
CA GLY A 267 25.18 41.17 -7.60
C GLY A 267 26.51 41.96 -7.53
N ARG A 268 27.45 41.56 -6.67
CA ARG A 268 28.86 41.99 -6.68
C ARG A 268 29.80 40.93 -7.28
N GLY A 269 29.33 39.69 -7.49
CA GLY A 269 30.10 38.57 -8.03
C GLY A 269 29.48 38.02 -9.32
N PHE A 270 28.44 37.17 -9.18
CA PHE A 270 27.81 36.51 -10.33
C PHE A 270 26.61 37.30 -10.85
N ARG A 271 26.51 37.47 -12.18
CA ARG A 271 25.39 38.15 -12.85
C ARG A 271 24.13 37.30 -12.99
N MET A 272 24.26 35.98 -12.85
CA MET A 272 23.17 34.99 -12.89
C MET A 272 23.46 33.94 -11.82
N ALA A 273 22.43 33.20 -11.37
CA ALA A 273 22.64 32.09 -10.46
C ALA A 273 23.35 30.93 -11.19
N LEU A 274 24.37 30.36 -10.57
CA LEU A 274 25.12 29.22 -11.11
C LEU A 274 24.57 27.94 -10.51
N ALA A 275 24.06 27.04 -11.36
CA ALA A 275 23.82 25.65 -11.00
C ALA A 275 25.09 24.84 -11.32
N SER A 276 25.54 24.01 -10.39
CA SER A 276 26.71 23.13 -10.55
C SER A 276 26.54 21.88 -9.69
N GLN A 277 27.35 20.85 -9.96
CA GLN A 277 27.36 19.59 -9.20
C GLN A 277 26.02 18.87 -9.27
N SER A 278 25.40 18.82 -10.46
CA SER A 278 24.22 17.99 -10.71
C SER A 278 24.58 16.52 -10.52
N ILE A 279 23.90 15.88 -9.57
CA ILE A 279 24.20 14.55 -9.04
C ILE A 279 22.90 13.73 -9.03
N SER A 280 22.97 12.46 -9.46
CA SER A 280 21.87 11.52 -9.21
C SER A 280 21.97 10.92 -7.81
N LEU A 281 20.81 10.78 -7.18
CA LEU A 281 20.61 10.06 -5.92
C LEU A 281 19.79 8.78 -6.12
N ALA A 282 19.08 8.65 -7.24
CA ALA A 282 18.10 7.59 -7.50
C ALA A 282 17.95 7.32 -9.01
N ASP A 283 18.69 6.35 -9.53
CA ASP A 283 18.60 5.93 -10.94
C ASP A 283 17.68 4.72 -11.13
N THR A 284 17.59 3.86 -10.12
CA THR A 284 16.83 2.62 -10.13
C THR A 284 15.76 2.67 -9.04
N PHE A 285 14.50 2.45 -9.43
CA PHE A 285 13.40 2.20 -8.49
C PHE A 285 13.43 0.73 -8.06
N LEU A 286 13.44 0.48 -6.75
CA LEU A 286 13.47 -0.86 -6.18
C LEU A 286 12.06 -1.38 -5.88
N GLY A 287 11.21 -0.52 -5.33
CA GLY A 287 9.82 -0.84 -5.00
C GLY A 287 9.16 0.19 -4.09
N ALA A 288 7.85 0.03 -3.91
CA ALA A 288 7.04 0.74 -2.93
C ALA A 288 6.39 -0.27 -1.98
N THR A 289 6.51 -0.05 -0.67
CA THR A 289 5.85 -0.85 0.37
C THR A 289 5.56 0.00 1.61
N VAL A 290 4.77 -0.54 2.55
CA VAL A 290 4.58 0.05 3.89
C VAL A 290 5.71 -0.33 4.86
N ASP A 291 6.50 -1.36 4.53
CA ASP A 291 7.63 -1.81 5.36
C ASP A 291 8.71 -0.73 5.52
N SER A 292 9.47 -0.82 6.61
CA SER A 292 10.52 0.14 6.95
C SER A 292 11.92 -0.25 6.44
N ASP A 293 12.10 -1.42 5.82
CA ASP A 293 13.34 -1.81 5.13
C ASP A 293 13.03 -2.50 3.78
N LEU A 294 13.81 -2.19 2.75
CA LEU A 294 13.82 -2.92 1.49
C LEU A 294 15.25 -3.01 0.93
N ASP A 295 15.72 -4.23 0.65
CA ASP A 295 17.07 -4.51 0.14
C ASP A 295 18.20 -3.85 0.96
N GLY A 296 18.04 -3.81 2.28
CA GLY A 296 19.01 -3.23 3.22
C GLY A 296 19.06 -1.70 3.22
N ILE A 297 18.03 -1.04 2.67
CA ILE A 297 17.79 0.39 2.81
C ILE A 297 16.63 0.57 3.79
N ASN A 298 16.90 1.26 4.90
CA ASN A 298 15.91 1.52 5.93
C ASN A 298 15.28 2.91 5.77
N ALA A 299 13.96 3.02 5.85
CA ALA A 299 13.19 4.25 5.68
C ALA A 299 13.37 5.26 6.83
N ARG A 300 13.67 4.77 8.05
CA ARG A 300 13.79 5.53 9.30
C ARG A 300 12.62 6.49 9.57
N PRO A 301 11.41 5.99 9.85
CA PRO A 301 10.24 6.82 10.14
C PRO A 301 10.44 7.75 11.35
N GLU A 302 11.38 7.43 12.26
CA GLU A 302 11.73 8.19 13.47
C GLU A 302 12.42 9.53 13.14
N LEU A 303 12.82 9.75 11.89
CA LEU A 303 13.37 11.03 11.40
C LEU A 303 12.27 12.08 11.11
N PHE A 304 11.00 11.68 11.16
CA PHE A 304 9.84 12.51 10.89
C PHE A 304 8.91 12.55 12.12
N SER A 305 7.84 13.35 12.06
CA SER A 305 6.79 13.31 13.08
C SER A 305 6.03 11.98 13.03
N ASP A 306 5.52 11.52 14.18
CA ASP A 306 4.71 10.31 14.27
C ASP A 306 3.46 10.40 13.38
N ASN A 307 3.16 9.32 12.65
CA ASN A 307 1.89 9.18 11.94
C ASN A 307 0.80 8.70 12.91
N SER A 308 0.10 9.67 13.51
CA SER A 308 -1.05 9.43 14.41
C SER A 308 -2.38 9.17 13.69
N LYS A 309 -2.41 9.17 12.34
CA LYS A 309 -3.63 9.19 11.54
C LYS A 309 -4.10 7.81 11.06
N GLY A 310 -3.58 6.71 11.62
CA GLY A 310 -4.14 5.35 11.46
C GLY A 310 -4.11 4.77 10.02
N ILE A 311 -3.32 5.38 9.14
CA ILE A 311 -3.07 4.92 7.76
C ILE A 311 -1.55 4.79 7.62
N PRO A 312 -1.02 3.66 7.12
CA PRO A 312 0.43 3.50 6.96
C PRO A 312 1.00 4.49 5.94
N ASP A 313 2.21 4.97 6.20
CA ASP A 313 3.00 5.68 5.20
C ASP A 313 3.48 4.69 4.11
N ILE A 314 3.62 5.16 2.87
CA ILE A 314 4.12 4.34 1.74
C ILE A 314 5.55 4.76 1.43
N ASN A 315 6.51 3.86 1.65
CA ASN A 315 7.92 4.08 1.42
C ASN A 315 8.30 3.64 -0.01
N PHE A 316 8.71 4.59 -0.84
CA PHE A 316 9.28 4.35 -2.16
C PHE A 316 10.80 4.32 -2.06
N PHE A 317 11.40 3.18 -2.41
CA PHE A 317 12.84 2.95 -2.29
C PHE A 317 13.55 3.04 -3.64
N TYR A 318 14.65 3.77 -3.68
CA TYR A 318 15.48 3.96 -4.87
C TYR A 318 16.97 3.80 -4.55
N ARG A 319 17.76 3.43 -5.56
CA ARG A 319 19.23 3.37 -5.51
C ARG A 319 19.86 4.00 -6.75
N SER A 320 20.96 4.71 -6.57
CA SER A 320 21.92 5.05 -7.63
C SER A 320 23.12 4.11 -7.51
N THR A 321 23.50 3.46 -8.59
CA THR A 321 24.67 2.55 -8.62
C THR A 321 26.01 3.29 -8.73
N GLN A 322 26.01 4.62 -8.77
CA GLN A 322 27.22 5.44 -8.78
C GLN A 322 27.92 5.38 -7.41
N ALA A 323 28.86 4.44 -7.26
CA ALA A 323 29.71 4.33 -6.09
C ALA A 323 30.56 5.60 -5.87
N THR A 324 30.77 5.96 -4.60
CA THR A 324 31.61 7.09 -4.20
C THR A 324 32.63 6.66 -3.14
N GLY A 325 33.61 7.52 -2.84
CA GLY A 325 34.62 7.23 -1.81
C GLY A 325 34.06 6.93 -0.42
N SER A 326 32.88 7.48 -0.09
CA SER A 326 32.14 7.16 1.14
C SER A 326 31.12 6.04 0.95
N CYS A 327 30.43 6.00 -0.19
CA CYS A 327 29.29 5.13 -0.45
C CYS A 327 29.65 4.05 -1.48
N GLN A 328 30.29 2.97 -1.02
CA GLN A 328 30.80 1.90 -1.90
C GLN A 328 29.69 1.14 -2.67
N ARG A 329 28.48 1.08 -2.11
CA ARG A 329 27.29 0.48 -2.77
C ARG A 329 26.46 1.49 -3.58
N GLY A 330 27.01 2.69 -3.82
CA GLY A 330 26.27 3.82 -4.37
C GLY A 330 25.40 4.52 -3.34
N ARG A 331 24.55 5.45 -3.79
CA ARG A 331 23.61 6.20 -2.94
C ARG A 331 22.24 5.55 -2.95
N SER A 332 21.46 5.75 -1.89
CA SER A 332 20.07 5.32 -1.80
C SER A 332 19.17 6.48 -1.38
N ALA A 333 17.91 6.46 -1.81
CA ALA A 333 16.92 7.46 -1.43
C ALA A 333 15.60 6.78 -1.08
N VAL A 334 14.97 7.24 0.00
CA VAL A 334 13.63 6.82 0.42
C VAL A 334 12.70 8.01 0.41
N MET A 335 11.57 7.86 -0.28
CA MET A 335 10.49 8.83 -0.33
C MET A 335 9.29 8.27 0.43
N THR A 336 9.04 8.80 1.62
CA THR A 336 7.91 8.44 2.48
C THR A 336 6.70 9.30 2.09
N ILE A 337 5.68 8.64 1.54
CA ILE A 337 4.42 9.25 1.11
C ILE A 337 3.39 9.13 2.24
N ARG A 338 2.88 10.28 2.73
CA ARG A 338 2.00 10.34 3.91
C ARG A 338 0.65 10.97 3.60
N CYS A 339 -0.43 10.27 3.93
CA CYS A 339 -1.78 10.80 3.89
C CYS A 339 -1.92 12.00 4.85
N ASN A 340 -2.26 13.17 4.29
CA ASN A 340 -2.71 14.30 5.09
C ASN A 340 -3.81 15.09 4.35
N PRO A 341 -5.10 14.88 4.66
CA PRO A 341 -6.23 15.45 3.92
C PRO A 341 -6.36 16.98 4.07
N GLU A 342 -5.57 17.59 4.95
CA GLU A 342 -5.49 19.05 5.16
C GLU A 342 -4.51 19.71 4.17
N LYS A 343 -3.70 18.92 3.44
CA LYS A 343 -2.79 19.38 2.38
C LYS A 343 -3.47 19.35 1.01
N THR A 344 -2.92 20.09 0.05
CA THR A 344 -3.37 20.06 -1.35
C THR A 344 -3.08 18.70 -2.02
N ASP A 345 -3.65 18.44 -3.20
CA ASP A 345 -3.40 17.22 -3.98
C ASP A 345 -1.93 17.03 -4.40
N ARG A 346 -1.18 18.12 -4.58
CA ARG A 346 0.28 18.05 -4.81
C ARG A 346 1.08 17.96 -3.52
N GLY A 347 0.44 18.22 -2.38
CA GLY A 347 1.06 18.10 -1.07
C GLY A 347 2.18 19.10 -0.80
N GLN A 348 3.06 18.71 0.13
CA GLN A 348 4.27 19.41 0.50
C GLN A 348 5.40 18.39 0.67
N LEU A 349 6.52 18.64 -0.01
CA LEU A 349 7.74 17.84 0.06
C LEU A 349 8.71 18.44 1.09
N THR A 350 9.31 17.61 1.93
CA THR A 350 10.15 18.01 3.08
C THR A 350 11.30 17.00 3.33
N VAL A 351 12.25 17.39 4.19
CA VAL A 351 13.38 16.57 4.67
C VAL A 351 13.39 16.57 6.22
N PRO A 352 14.04 15.57 6.86
CA PRO A 352 14.15 15.50 8.33
C PRO A 352 14.72 16.77 8.97
N SER A 353 14.12 17.21 10.08
CA SER A 353 14.63 18.33 10.87
C SER A 353 15.99 18.02 11.51
N ALA A 354 16.23 16.75 11.88
CA ALA A 354 17.50 16.27 12.40
C ALA A 354 18.63 16.23 11.34
N CYS A 355 18.28 16.10 10.05
CA CYS A 355 19.22 15.92 8.95
C CYS A 355 18.90 16.90 7.80
N PRO A 356 19.11 18.22 8.00
CA PRO A 356 18.61 19.27 7.11
C PRO A 356 19.23 19.29 5.70
N ALA A 357 20.22 18.45 5.42
CA ALA A 357 20.76 18.20 4.07
C ALA A 357 19.99 17.11 3.30
N GLY A 358 18.94 16.54 3.88
CA GLY A 358 18.21 15.38 3.35
C GLY A 358 18.86 14.02 3.66
N THR A 359 20.08 14.00 4.19
CA THR A 359 20.82 12.78 4.57
C THR A 359 21.52 12.96 5.92
N CYS A 360 21.64 11.85 6.67
CA CYS A 360 22.31 11.81 7.97
C CYS A 360 23.71 11.15 7.91
N ASP A 361 23.99 10.38 6.86
CA ASP A 361 25.21 9.56 6.67
C ASP A 361 25.98 9.91 5.38
N GLY A 362 25.40 10.74 4.50
CA GLY A 362 25.96 11.09 3.18
C GLY A 362 25.64 10.10 2.06
N CYS A 363 24.96 8.99 2.36
CA CYS A 363 24.69 7.90 1.41
C CYS A 363 23.20 7.58 1.28
N THR A 364 22.42 7.72 2.35
CA THR A 364 20.98 7.46 2.44
C THR A 364 20.23 8.78 2.57
N PHE A 365 19.38 9.11 1.62
CA PHE A 365 18.58 10.33 1.60
C PHE A 365 17.13 10.01 1.99
N HIS A 366 16.54 10.81 2.87
CA HIS A 366 15.19 10.61 3.39
C HIS A 366 14.33 11.84 3.08
N PHE A 367 13.15 11.61 2.50
CA PHE A 367 12.19 12.66 2.14
C PHE A 367 10.80 12.28 2.62
N LEU A 368 10.02 13.27 3.08
CA LEU A 368 8.61 13.12 3.44
C LEU A 368 7.74 13.98 2.52
N TRP A 369 6.76 13.37 1.88
CA TRP A 369 5.78 14.03 1.02
C TRP A 369 4.38 13.86 1.61
N GLU A 370 3.91 14.87 2.33
CA GLU A 370 2.54 14.91 2.87
C GLU A 370 1.57 15.39 1.79
N SER A 371 0.51 14.65 1.47
CA SER A 371 -0.49 15.08 0.47
C SER A 371 -1.91 14.66 0.81
N GLY A 372 -2.90 15.44 0.38
CA GLY A 372 -4.30 15.01 0.36
C GLY A 372 -4.51 13.81 -0.58
N SER A 373 -3.79 13.77 -1.71
CA SER A 373 -3.80 12.63 -2.63
C SER A 373 -2.90 11.46 -2.25
N ALA A 374 -2.21 11.53 -1.11
CA ALA A 374 -1.57 10.37 -0.48
C ALA A 374 -2.54 9.57 0.42
N CYS A 375 -3.81 9.98 0.54
CA CYS A 375 -4.84 9.25 1.27
C CYS A 375 -5.54 8.19 0.40
N PRO A 376 -6.03 7.09 1.01
CA PRO A 376 -6.71 6.03 0.28
C PRO A 376 -8.08 6.48 -0.25
N ARG A 377 -8.59 5.74 -1.24
CA ARG A 377 -9.93 5.92 -1.80
C ARG A 377 -11.00 5.54 -0.80
N CYS A 378 -12.05 6.37 -0.67
CA CYS A 378 -13.13 6.13 0.28
C CYS A 378 -13.91 4.85 -0.03
N THR A 379 -14.06 4.01 0.99
CA THR A 379 -14.74 2.70 0.99
C THR A 379 -16.07 2.76 1.75
N GLN A 380 -16.74 1.61 1.93
CA GLN A 380 -17.95 1.51 2.77
C GLN A 380 -17.59 1.71 4.25
N ASP A 381 -16.40 1.29 4.67
CA ASP A 381 -15.94 1.31 6.07
C ASP A 381 -15.54 2.71 6.56
N ASP A 382 -15.58 3.71 5.67
CA ASP A 382 -15.22 5.11 5.94
C ASP A 382 -16.42 6.00 6.30
N TYR A 383 -17.65 5.48 6.18
CA TYR A 383 -18.87 6.21 6.55
C TYR A 383 -19.81 5.33 7.39
N HIS A 384 -20.62 5.98 8.22
CA HIS A 384 -21.69 5.34 8.98
C HIS A 384 -23.04 5.97 8.60
N GLN A 385 -24.13 5.33 9.01
CA GLN A 385 -25.49 5.84 8.80
C GLN A 385 -26.10 6.28 10.11
N ILE A 386 -26.68 7.48 10.10
CA ILE A 386 -27.40 8.09 11.23
C ILE A 386 -28.89 8.07 10.88
N GLU A 387 -29.66 7.36 11.69
CA GLU A 387 -31.12 7.36 11.60
C GLU A 387 -31.71 8.66 12.16
N GLY A 388 -32.52 9.34 11.37
CA GLY A 388 -33.28 10.51 11.81
C GLY A 388 -34.48 10.15 12.68
N ALA A 389 -35.10 11.17 13.28
CA ALA A 389 -36.35 11.01 14.02
C ALA A 389 -37.55 10.80 13.08
N CYS A 390 -38.40 9.82 13.38
CA CYS A 390 -39.62 9.54 12.65
C CYS A 390 -40.59 10.73 12.66
N LYS A 391 -40.89 11.31 11.49
CA LYS A 391 -41.76 12.47 11.31
C LYS A 391 -42.82 12.19 10.24
N GLY A 392 -44.10 12.36 10.58
CA GLY A 392 -45.21 12.15 9.63
C GLY A 392 -45.32 10.71 9.08
N GLY A 393 -44.74 9.72 9.77
CA GLY A 393 -44.68 8.32 9.29
C GLY A 393 -43.46 8.00 8.41
N VAL A 394 -42.53 8.95 8.23
CA VAL A 394 -41.29 8.78 7.46
C VAL A 394 -40.06 9.03 8.34
N GLN A 395 -39.07 8.14 8.23
CA GLN A 395 -37.76 8.25 8.86
C GLN A 395 -36.74 8.50 7.74
N GLU A 396 -35.95 9.56 7.82
CA GLU A 396 -34.85 9.81 6.90
C GLU A 396 -33.55 9.26 7.49
N THR A 397 -32.77 8.52 6.71
CA THR A 397 -31.45 8.02 7.11
C THR A 397 -30.37 8.75 6.31
N LEU A 398 -29.40 9.31 7.04
CA LEU A 398 -28.32 10.12 6.49
C LEU A 398 -26.99 9.35 6.58
N SER A 399 -26.24 9.29 5.48
CA SER A 399 -24.86 8.75 5.52
C SER A 399 -23.88 9.88 5.85
N VAL A 400 -22.96 9.64 6.79
CA VAL A 400 -21.99 10.63 7.28
C VAL A 400 -20.59 9.99 7.36
N TRP A 401 -19.55 10.71 6.95
CA TRP A 401 -18.17 10.23 7.05
C TRP A 401 -17.76 10.01 8.52
N ASN A 402 -16.89 9.05 8.75
CA ASN A 402 -16.24 8.88 10.05
C ASN A 402 -15.27 10.05 10.31
N GLU A 403 -15.20 10.54 11.55
CA GLU A 403 -14.26 11.59 11.94
C GLU A 403 -13.03 11.00 12.67
N PRO A 404 -11.80 11.44 12.34
CA PRO A 404 -11.46 12.35 11.24
C PRO A 404 -11.63 11.68 9.87
N LYS A 405 -12.05 12.46 8.86
CA LYS A 405 -12.15 11.92 7.49
C LYS A 405 -10.76 11.78 6.87
N LEU A 406 -10.34 10.54 6.64
CA LEU A 406 -8.99 10.18 6.22
C LEU A 406 -8.90 9.56 4.81
N CYS A 407 -9.95 9.67 4.02
CA CYS A 407 -10.03 9.16 2.64
C CYS A 407 -10.36 10.26 1.63
N ILE A 408 -9.90 10.12 0.38
CA ILE A 408 -10.21 11.04 -0.73
C ILE A 408 -10.63 10.30 -2.00
N LYS A 409 -11.45 10.92 -2.86
CA LYS A 409 -11.98 10.28 -4.08
C LYS A 409 -12.65 8.92 -3.73
N GLY A 410 -12.78 7.98 -4.68
CA GLY A 410 -13.47 6.71 -4.43
C GLY A 410 -14.99 6.89 -4.41
N MET A 411 -15.68 6.29 -3.43
CA MET A 411 -17.14 6.40 -3.33
C MET A 411 -17.59 7.77 -2.79
N SER A 412 -18.69 8.29 -3.35
CA SER A 412 -19.46 9.38 -2.74
C SER A 412 -20.37 8.86 -1.63
N LEU A 413 -20.73 9.69 -0.65
CA LEU A 413 -21.78 9.34 0.31
C LEU A 413 -23.08 8.93 -0.43
N PRO A 414 -23.75 7.86 0.00
CA PRO A 414 -25.08 7.53 -0.50
C PRO A 414 -26.05 8.70 -0.37
N ALA A 415 -26.92 8.87 -1.36
CA ALA A 415 -28.03 9.81 -1.27
C ALA A 415 -28.94 9.46 -0.07
N LYS A 416 -29.53 10.47 0.56
CA LYS A 416 -30.44 10.26 1.71
C LYS A 416 -31.54 9.27 1.35
N SER A 417 -31.75 8.27 2.18
CA SER A 417 -32.83 7.29 2.04
C SER A 417 -33.96 7.63 3.01
N SER A 418 -35.16 7.12 2.72
CA SER A 418 -36.32 7.27 3.60
C SER A 418 -37.09 5.96 3.73
N ALA A 419 -37.52 5.65 4.95
CA ALA A 419 -38.22 4.43 5.31
C ALA A 419 -39.54 4.76 6.05
N PRO A 420 -40.58 3.91 5.94
CA PRO A 420 -41.80 4.07 6.74
C PRO A 420 -41.54 3.71 8.21
N CYS A 421 -42.10 4.49 9.13
CA CYS A 421 -41.87 4.35 10.58
C CYS A 421 -43.12 4.70 11.40
N GLU A 422 -43.21 4.25 12.65
CA GLU A 422 -44.28 4.65 13.58
C GLU A 422 -43.72 5.48 14.75
N ALA A 423 -44.01 6.80 14.75
CA ALA A 423 -43.46 7.75 15.72
C ALA A 423 -43.96 7.59 17.16
N ILE A 424 -44.99 6.78 17.39
CA ILE A 424 -45.56 6.50 18.71
C ILE A 424 -45.85 5.00 18.77
N ALA A 425 -45.08 4.27 19.58
CA ALA A 425 -45.28 2.84 19.78
C ALA A 425 -46.75 2.53 20.13
N LEU A 426 -47.33 1.55 19.43
CA LEU A 426 -48.74 1.18 19.54
C LEU A 426 -49.17 0.89 21.00
N TRP A 427 -48.28 0.27 21.79
CA TRP A 427 -48.43 0.06 23.24
C TRP A 427 -48.66 1.34 24.06
N LEU A 428 -48.07 2.46 23.66
CA LEU A 428 -48.18 3.74 24.36
C LEU A 428 -49.56 4.37 24.11
N LYS A 429 -50.10 4.24 22.89
CA LYS A 429 -51.49 4.59 22.56
C LYS A 429 -52.49 3.76 23.38
N VAL A 430 -52.26 2.44 23.46
CA VAL A 430 -53.09 1.51 24.25
C VAL A 430 -53.00 1.82 25.75
N GLY A 431 -51.81 2.13 26.27
CA GLY A 431 -51.60 2.49 27.68
C GLY A 431 -52.34 3.77 28.09
N VAL A 432 -52.25 4.84 27.28
CA VAL A 432 -52.98 6.10 27.53
C VAL A 432 -54.49 5.89 27.44
N GLY A 433 -54.98 5.15 26.43
CA GLY A 433 -56.40 4.83 26.29
C GLY A 433 -56.95 4.01 27.46
N GLY A 434 -56.22 2.97 27.88
CA GLY A 434 -56.58 2.14 29.03
C GLY A 434 -56.57 2.90 30.36
N GLY A 435 -55.57 3.76 30.57
CA GLY A 435 -55.48 4.63 31.75
C GLY A 435 -56.63 5.63 31.84
N ALA A 436 -56.97 6.28 30.72
CA ALA A 436 -58.12 7.20 30.65
C ALA A 436 -59.45 6.48 30.92
N PHE A 437 -59.65 5.28 30.34
CA PHE A 437 -60.84 4.47 30.58
C PHE A 437 -60.97 4.05 32.06
N LEU A 438 -59.87 3.62 32.69
CA LEU A 438 -59.84 3.25 34.10
C LEU A 438 -60.15 4.45 35.01
N ALA A 439 -59.62 5.63 34.71
CA ALA A 439 -59.92 6.86 35.46
C ALA A 439 -61.41 7.24 35.39
N VAL A 440 -62.02 7.17 34.21
CA VAL A 440 -63.47 7.41 34.03
C VAL A 440 -64.30 6.38 34.79
N LEU A 441 -63.90 5.10 34.78
CA LEU A 441 -64.54 4.06 35.60
C LEU A 441 -64.47 4.39 37.10
N LEU A 442 -63.30 4.77 37.62
CA LEU A 442 -63.13 5.12 39.03
C LEU A 442 -63.98 6.34 39.43
N VAL A 443 -64.07 7.38 38.58
CA VAL A 443 -64.93 8.54 38.83
C VAL A 443 -66.42 8.17 38.80
N SER A 444 -66.85 7.32 37.87
CA SER A 444 -68.25 6.87 37.83
C SER A 444 -68.61 6.01 39.05
N LEU A 445 -67.68 5.17 39.53
CA LEU A 445 -67.84 4.39 40.76
C LEU A 445 -67.89 5.27 42.02
N THR A 446 -67.01 6.25 42.17
CA THR A 446 -67.06 7.16 43.34
C THR A 446 -68.35 8.00 43.34
N CYS A 447 -68.78 8.52 42.19
CA CYS A 447 -70.10 9.17 42.06
C CYS A 447 -71.27 8.23 42.40
N TYR A 448 -71.22 6.96 41.98
CA TYR A 448 -72.22 5.94 42.33
C TYR A 448 -72.26 5.68 43.85
N PHE A 449 -71.09 5.47 44.48
CA PHE A 449 -71.01 5.26 45.93
C PHE A 449 -71.46 6.49 46.71
N TRP A 450 -71.10 7.71 46.29
CA TRP A 450 -71.54 8.95 46.94
C TRP A 450 -73.07 9.13 46.87
N LYS A 451 -73.67 8.85 45.70
CA LYS A 451 -75.14 8.84 45.53
C LYS A 451 -75.82 7.73 46.36
N LYS A 452 -75.18 6.57 46.52
CA LYS A 452 -75.66 5.48 47.38
C LYS A 452 -75.56 5.82 48.86
N ASN A 453 -74.51 6.53 49.29
CA ASN A 453 -74.29 6.88 50.69
C ASN A 453 -75.27 7.96 51.19
N LYS A 454 -75.57 9.00 50.38
CA LYS A 454 -76.66 9.95 50.70
C LYS A 454 -78.04 9.28 50.84
N ARG A 455 -78.27 8.15 50.17
CA ARG A 455 -79.49 7.34 50.32
C ARG A 455 -79.53 6.54 51.64
N LEU A 456 -78.40 6.39 52.33
CA LEU A 456 -78.30 5.80 53.68
C LEU A 456 -78.46 6.87 54.76
N GLU A 457 -77.83 8.04 54.63
CA GLU A 457 -78.00 9.17 55.57
C GLU A 457 -79.48 9.54 55.75
N TYR A 458 -80.24 9.60 54.65
CA TYR A 458 -81.68 9.85 54.66
C TYR A 458 -82.52 8.78 55.41
N LYS A 459 -81.95 7.61 55.69
CA LYS A 459 -82.59 6.58 56.54
C LYS A 459 -82.19 6.68 58.01
N TYR A 460 -80.95 7.08 58.32
CA TYR A 460 -80.48 7.20 59.70
C TYR A 460 -81.00 8.46 60.40
N SER A 461 -81.17 9.58 59.69
CA SER A 461 -81.74 10.82 60.27
C SER A 461 -83.15 10.63 60.84
N ARG A 462 -83.92 9.65 60.34
CA ARG A 462 -85.30 9.37 60.76
C ARG A 462 -85.44 8.48 62.00
N LEU A 463 -84.33 8.12 62.65
CA LEU A 463 -84.29 7.33 63.90
C LEU A 463 -83.73 8.10 65.11
N VAL A 464 -83.03 9.22 64.88
CA VAL A 464 -82.43 10.04 65.94
C VAL A 464 -83.44 11.04 66.54
N MET A 465 -84.58 11.24 65.90
CA MET A 465 -85.56 12.28 66.27
C MET A 465 -86.68 11.82 67.22
N SER A 466 -86.62 10.58 67.73
CA SER A 466 -87.65 9.98 68.61
C SER A 466 -87.11 9.43 69.94
N ALA A 467 -85.86 9.76 70.31
CA ALA A 467 -85.11 9.06 71.36
C ALA A 467 -84.78 9.92 72.61
N ASN A 468 -85.44 11.06 72.81
CA ASN A 468 -85.17 11.91 73.97
C ASN A 468 -86.36 12.78 74.41
N LYS A 469 -87.40 12.16 74.99
CA LYS A 469 -88.41 12.87 75.79
C LYS A 469 -89.06 11.93 76.82
N GLU A 470 -89.38 12.53 77.97
CA GLU A 470 -90.28 12.02 79.03
C GLU A 470 -89.76 10.85 79.89
N CYS A 471 -89.25 11.21 81.07
CA CYS A 471 -89.27 10.33 82.23
C CYS A 471 -90.67 10.35 82.85
N GLU A 472 -91.25 9.18 83.11
CA GLU A 472 -91.93 8.90 84.39
C GLU A 472 -92.12 7.37 84.58
N LEU A 473 -92.19 6.96 85.85
CA LEU A 473 -92.39 5.60 86.36
C LEU A 473 -93.61 5.62 87.30
N PRO A 474 -94.23 4.49 87.71
CA PRO A 474 -93.78 3.09 87.57
C PRO A 474 -94.89 2.11 87.09
N VAL A 475 -94.55 0.82 86.98
CA VAL A 475 -95.15 -0.34 87.69
C VAL A 475 -94.47 -1.63 87.20
N ALA A 476 -94.38 -2.66 88.04
CA ALA A 476 -93.70 -3.92 87.75
C ALA A 476 -94.65 -4.99 87.17
N ASP A 477 -94.09 -6.07 86.58
CA ASP A 477 -94.16 -7.39 87.25
C ASP A 477 -93.16 -8.43 86.68
N SER A 478 -92.91 -9.45 87.49
CA SER A 478 -92.46 -10.83 87.19
C SER A 478 -91.01 -11.20 86.80
N CYS A 479 -90.76 -12.49 87.08
CA CYS A 479 -89.50 -13.24 87.12
C CYS A 479 -88.96 -13.63 85.71
N ALA A 480 -87.78 -14.25 85.53
CA ALA A 480 -87.03 -15.10 86.46
C ALA A 480 -85.50 -15.11 86.28
N LEU A 481 -84.81 -15.71 87.26
CA LEU A 481 -83.37 -15.89 87.36
C LEU A 481 -82.90 -17.17 86.64
N ALA A 482 -81.69 -17.09 86.06
CA ALA A 482 -80.81 -18.25 85.87
C ALA A 482 -79.34 -17.76 85.84
N GLU A 483 -78.54 -18.25 86.78
CA GLU A 483 -77.07 -18.26 86.71
C GLU A 483 -76.64 -19.37 85.71
N GLY A 484 -75.43 -19.41 85.13
CA GLY A 484 -74.26 -18.53 85.24
C GLY A 484 -73.05 -19.18 84.54
N GLU A 485 -71.91 -18.48 84.56
CA GLU A 485 -70.53 -18.97 84.31
C GLU A 485 -70.10 -19.49 82.91
N GLU A 486 -68.86 -19.11 82.56
CA GLU A 486 -67.97 -19.69 81.51
C GLU A 486 -67.13 -20.84 82.19
N PRO A 487 -65.98 -21.38 81.69
CA PRO A 487 -65.22 -21.15 80.44
C PRO A 487 -64.59 -22.43 79.79
N GLU A 488 -63.75 -22.23 78.76
CA GLU A 488 -62.58 -23.07 78.32
C GLU A 488 -62.80 -24.54 77.90
N ASP A 489 -61.85 -25.26 77.25
CA ASP A 489 -61.01 -25.05 76.04
C ASP A 489 -60.46 -26.47 75.64
N ASP A 490 -59.72 -26.81 74.57
CA ASP A 490 -59.12 -26.21 73.36
C ASP A 490 -59.06 -27.36 72.30
N VAL A 491 -58.35 -27.19 71.17
CA VAL A 491 -57.25 -28.05 70.68
C VAL A 491 -57.23 -28.08 69.14
N VAL A 492 -56.53 -27.09 68.57
CA VAL A 492 -55.32 -27.24 67.74
C VAL A 492 -55.33 -28.42 66.73
N TYR A 493 -55.15 -28.18 65.42
CA TYR A 493 -53.78 -28.11 64.86
C TYR A 493 -53.57 -27.13 63.69
N SER A 494 -52.30 -26.73 63.55
CA SER A 494 -51.78 -25.66 62.71
C SER A 494 -51.09 -26.16 61.43
N HIS A 495 -51.04 -25.33 60.38
CA HIS A 495 -49.77 -24.73 59.92
C HIS A 495 -49.92 -23.69 58.79
N LYS A 496 -48.97 -22.75 58.76
CA LYS A 496 -48.58 -21.87 57.63
C LYS A 496 -47.17 -22.31 57.19
N PRO A 497 -46.69 -22.08 55.93
CA PRO A 497 -46.39 -20.71 55.47
C PRO A 497 -46.39 -20.44 53.94
N SER A 498 -45.98 -19.19 53.61
CA SER A 498 -45.36 -18.71 52.36
C SER A 498 -46.25 -18.12 51.26
N LEU A 499 -45.67 -17.10 50.62
CA LEU A 499 -46.10 -16.42 49.40
C LEU A 499 -45.42 -17.03 48.15
N LEU A 500 -45.77 -16.51 46.97
CA LEU A 500 -45.26 -16.82 45.61
C LEU A 500 -45.69 -18.19 45.03
N GLY A 501 -46.60 -18.14 44.04
CA GLY A 501 -46.84 -19.26 43.13
C GLY A 501 -48.14 -19.15 42.32
N LYS A 502 -48.01 -19.00 40.99
CA LYS A 502 -49.09 -18.99 39.97
C LYS A 502 -50.03 -17.77 40.02
N LEU A 503 -50.44 -17.11 38.93
CA LEU A 503 -50.20 -17.22 37.48
C LEU A 503 -50.52 -18.56 36.79
N ARG A 504 -51.42 -18.48 35.79
CA ARG A 504 -51.87 -19.52 34.85
C ARG A 504 -52.70 -20.68 35.44
N ALA A 505 -54.02 -20.53 35.30
CA ALA A 505 -54.83 -21.57 34.65
C ALA A 505 -54.31 -21.74 33.19
N ILE A 506 -53.89 -22.94 32.78
CA ILE A 506 -54.69 -23.99 32.11
C ILE A 506 -55.01 -23.63 30.64
N ALA A 507 -54.57 -24.51 29.74
CA ALA A 507 -54.75 -24.39 28.29
C ALA A 507 -56.04 -25.07 27.79
N ASN A 508 -56.34 -24.93 26.50
CA ASN A 508 -57.60 -25.35 25.89
C ASN A 508 -57.87 -26.86 25.99
N LYS A 509 -59.02 -27.15 26.61
CA LYS A 509 -60.11 -27.98 26.07
C LYS A 509 -59.80 -28.77 24.78
N GLN A 510 -59.62 -30.08 24.98
CA GLN A 510 -59.99 -31.26 24.18
C GLN A 510 -60.38 -31.11 22.69
N ARG A 511 -59.88 -32.07 21.89
CA ARG A 511 -60.08 -32.23 20.44
C ARG A 511 -61.09 -33.36 20.16
N GLU A 512 -61.68 -33.38 18.96
CA GLU A 512 -62.53 -34.48 18.46
C GLU A 512 -61.73 -35.76 18.17
N GLY A 513 -62.41 -36.91 18.14
CA GLY A 513 -61.88 -38.20 17.72
C GLY A 513 -62.54 -39.36 18.47
N ASP A 514 -63.29 -40.20 17.76
CA ASP A 514 -63.99 -41.37 18.31
C ASP A 514 -63.21 -42.68 18.01
N SER A 515 -63.67 -43.81 18.56
CA SER A 515 -63.30 -45.23 18.31
C SER A 515 -62.08 -45.88 19.03
N SER A 516 -62.44 -46.91 19.82
CA SER A 516 -61.77 -48.23 20.07
C SER A 516 -60.34 -48.35 20.65
N GLU A 517 -60.32 -48.65 21.96
CA GLU A 517 -59.69 -49.81 22.66
C GLU A 517 -58.18 -50.15 22.61
N SER A 518 -57.66 -50.38 23.85
CA SER A 518 -56.61 -51.37 24.24
C SER A 518 -55.12 -51.06 23.91
N VAL A 519 -54.09 -51.56 24.61
CA VAL A 519 -53.88 -52.12 25.98
C VAL A 519 -52.35 -52.08 26.27
N GLN A 520 -51.91 -51.87 27.54
CA GLN A 520 -50.64 -52.26 28.24
C GLN A 520 -49.28 -52.49 27.49
N LEU A 521 -48.05 -52.35 28.03
CA LEU A 521 -47.44 -52.09 29.36
C LEU A 521 -45.90 -51.86 29.19
N LYS A 522 -45.24 -51.04 30.03
CA LYS A 522 -43.78 -51.09 30.41
C LYS A 522 -42.70 -50.95 29.28
N SER A 523 -41.40 -50.70 29.54
CA SER A 523 -40.68 -50.01 30.64
C SER A 523 -39.22 -49.65 30.26
N SER A 524 -38.53 -48.91 31.14
CA SER A 524 -37.10 -49.02 31.53
C SER A 524 -35.94 -48.70 30.54
N GLN A 525 -35.13 -47.70 30.95
CA GLN A 525 -33.64 -47.65 30.93
C GLN A 525 -32.89 -47.58 29.58
N SER A 526 -31.59 -47.22 29.53
CA SER A 526 -30.79 -46.16 30.22
C SER A 526 -29.34 -46.14 29.67
N GLU A 527 -28.61 -45.03 29.88
CA GLU A 527 -27.15 -44.87 29.65
C GLU A 527 -26.69 -44.94 28.16
N ARG A 528 -25.90 -44.00 27.61
CA ARG A 528 -24.61 -43.35 28.01
C ARG A 528 -23.39 -44.18 27.57
N TRP A 529 -22.60 -43.61 26.65
CA TRP A 529 -21.24 -44.04 26.32
C TRP A 529 -20.31 -42.83 26.20
N VAL A 530 -19.00 -43.09 26.23
CA VAL A 530 -17.94 -42.11 26.44
C VAL A 530 -16.83 -42.30 25.40
N TRP A 531 -16.38 -41.17 24.83
CA TRP A 531 -15.09 -40.86 24.19
C TRP A 531 -14.34 -41.93 23.38
N GLY A 532 -13.97 -41.54 22.16
CA GLY A 532 -12.71 -41.87 21.50
C GLY A 532 -12.06 -40.56 21.05
#